data_AF-A0A410MIX4-F1
#
_entry.id   AF-A0A410MIX4-F1
#
_cell.length_a   1.000
_cell.length_b   1.000
_cell.length_c   1.000
_cell.angle_alpha   90.00
_cell.angle_beta   90.00
_cell.angle_gamma   90.00
#
_symmetry.space_group_name_H-M   'P 1'
#
loop_
_entity.id
_entity.type
_entity.pdbx_description
1 polymer ?
#
loop_
_entity_poly.entity_id
_entity_poly.type
_entity_poly.pdbx_seq_one_letter_code
_entity_poly.pdbx_strand_id
1 'polypeptide(L)'
;MDKTLKQLEDDYIKAVKDNKNTTIEGFVEQFLYDSWNYNYENLELIQAVLRKYAQGDINKTIFQGAFNEMTDHLQEKLRKLDPDQHYPLVHQPIGASILVSCVDGMIIQYFTNVYSIEDLNEMTPQIKRMLLNALGTNER
;
A
#
# COMPACT_ATOMS: atom_id res chain seq x y z
N MET A 1 4.34 16.15 -14.87
CA MET A 1 4.26 14.84 -14.20
C MET A 1 3.96 13.80 -15.26
N ASP A 2 4.63 12.64 -15.22
CA ASP A 2 4.32 11.53 -16.13
C ASP A 2 2.86 11.09 -15.94
N LYS A 3 2.10 10.91 -17.03
CA LYS A 3 0.66 10.63 -16.97
C LYS A 3 0.37 9.28 -16.32
N THR A 4 1.22 8.29 -16.59
CA THR A 4 1.11 6.94 -16.07
C THR A 4 1.32 6.94 -14.55
N LEU A 5 2.37 7.64 -14.09
CA LEU A 5 2.60 7.82 -12.66
C LEU A 5 1.45 8.57 -11.97
N LYS A 6 0.89 9.61 -12.60
CA LYS A 6 -0.25 10.36 -12.03
C LYS A 6 -1.48 9.49 -11.90
N GLN A 7 -1.76 8.64 -12.89
CA GLN A 7 -2.87 7.70 -12.82
C GLN A 7 -2.70 6.73 -11.65
N LEU A 8 -1.53 6.11 -11.49
CA LEU A 8 -1.27 5.19 -10.37
C LEU A 8 -1.44 5.89 -9.01
N GLU A 9 -0.94 7.12 -8.87
CA GLU A 9 -1.12 7.93 -7.67
C GLU A 9 -2.60 8.23 -7.39
N ASP A 10 -3.34 8.70 -8.40
CA ASP A 10 -4.75 9.07 -8.27
C ASP A 10 -5.62 7.85 -7.92
N ASP A 11 -5.36 6.71 -8.55
CA ASP A 11 -6.07 5.45 -8.28
C ASP A 11 -5.80 4.95 -6.85
N TYR A 12 -4.54 5.01 -6.40
CA TYR A 12 -4.18 4.65 -5.03
C TYR A 12 -4.89 5.55 -4.01
N ILE A 13 -4.80 6.87 -4.18
CA ILE A 13 -5.43 7.84 -3.27
C ILE A 13 -6.94 7.65 -3.25
N LYS A 14 -7.54 7.38 -4.41
CA LYS A 14 -8.97 7.08 -4.51
C LYS A 14 -9.33 5.82 -3.73
N ALA A 15 -8.59 4.72 -3.89
CA ALA A 15 -8.85 3.48 -3.16
C ALA A 15 -8.78 3.68 -1.63
N VAL A 16 -7.78 4.41 -1.14
CA VAL A 16 -7.64 4.74 0.29
C VAL A 16 -8.82 5.58 0.80
N LYS A 17 -9.26 6.59 0.04
CA LYS A 17 -10.35 7.49 0.42
C LYS A 17 -11.72 6.83 0.34
N ASP A 18 -11.95 6.02 -0.69
CA ASP A 18 -13.23 5.34 -0.93
C ASP A 18 -13.43 4.13 -0.02
N ASN A 19 -12.38 3.65 0.66
CA ASN A 19 -12.49 2.59 1.66
C ASN A 19 -13.36 3.05 2.85
N LYS A 20 -14.53 2.42 2.96
CA LYS A 20 -15.60 2.77 3.92
C LYS A 20 -15.44 2.14 5.30
N ASN A 21 -14.41 1.32 5.52
CA ASN A 21 -14.19 0.71 6.83
C ASN A 21 -13.92 1.79 7.88
N THR A 22 -14.49 1.57 9.08
CA THR A 22 -14.40 2.47 10.23
C THR A 22 -13.44 1.98 11.30
N THR A 23 -12.80 0.83 11.08
CA THR A 23 -11.76 0.29 11.97
C THR A 23 -10.48 0.00 11.19
N ILE A 24 -9.35 -0.04 11.88
CA ILE A 24 -8.06 -0.40 11.27
C ILE A 24 -8.09 -1.80 10.68
N GLU A 25 -8.71 -2.76 11.37
CA GLU A 25 -8.75 -4.16 10.93
C GLU A 25 -9.52 -4.33 9.62
N GLY A 26 -10.70 -3.70 9.53
CA GLY A 26 -11.49 -3.72 8.31
C GLY A 26 -10.80 -2.97 7.18
N PHE A 27 -10.17 -1.83 7.49
CA PHE A 27 -9.41 -1.07 6.51
C PHE A 27 -8.23 -1.87 5.94
N VAL A 28 -7.39 -2.46 6.79
CA VAL A 28 -6.22 -3.26 6.39
C VAL A 28 -6.64 -4.44 5.53
N GLU A 29 -7.70 -5.15 5.90
CA GLU A 29 -8.21 -6.28 5.12
C GLU A 29 -8.63 -5.87 3.71
N GLN A 30 -9.48 -4.85 3.61
CA GLN A 30 -9.93 -4.33 2.32
C GLN A 30 -8.75 -3.77 1.51
N PHE A 31 -7.83 -3.05 2.16
CA PHE A 31 -6.63 -2.51 1.53
C PHE A 31 -5.75 -3.60 0.90
N LEU A 32 -5.60 -4.75 1.57
CA LEU A 32 -4.85 -5.89 1.03
C LEU A 32 -5.54 -6.45 -0.22
N TYR A 33 -6.84 -6.75 -0.14
CA TYR A 33 -7.61 -7.25 -1.29
C TYR A 33 -7.57 -6.29 -2.48
N ASP A 34 -7.80 -4.99 -2.23
CA ASP A 34 -7.73 -3.96 -3.26
C ASP A 34 -6.33 -3.88 -3.87
N SER A 35 -5.28 -3.98 -3.04
CA SER A 35 -3.90 -3.94 -3.51
C SER A 35 -3.57 -5.13 -4.41
N TRP A 36 -3.97 -6.35 -4.03
CA TRP A 36 -3.74 -7.54 -4.83
C TRP A 36 -4.42 -7.43 -6.20
N ASN A 37 -5.71 -7.09 -6.20
CA ASN A 37 -6.50 -6.96 -7.43
C ASN A 37 -5.98 -5.83 -8.32
N TYR A 38 -5.70 -4.66 -7.75
CA TYR A 38 -5.20 -3.51 -8.50
C TYR A 38 -3.85 -3.82 -9.17
N ASN A 39 -2.92 -4.44 -8.44
CA ASN A 39 -1.62 -4.81 -9.00
C ASN A 39 -1.73 -5.90 -10.08
N TYR A 40 -2.66 -6.85 -9.92
CA TYR A 40 -2.96 -7.85 -10.94
C TYR A 40 -3.48 -7.19 -12.23
N GLU A 41 -4.47 -6.30 -12.12
CA GLU A 41 -5.10 -5.62 -13.26
C GLU A 41 -4.18 -4.61 -13.95
N ASN A 42 -3.25 -4.00 -13.20
CA ASN A 42 -2.43 -2.88 -13.67
C ASN A 42 -0.93 -3.21 -13.76
N LEU A 43 -0.58 -4.50 -13.80
CA LEU A 43 0.80 -4.98 -13.82
C LEU A 43 1.67 -4.28 -14.88
N GLU A 44 1.19 -4.24 -16.12
CA GLU A 44 1.92 -3.64 -17.23
C GLU A 44 2.15 -2.14 -17.03
N LEU A 45 1.17 -1.45 -16.45
CA LEU A 45 1.22 -0.02 -16.14
C LEU A 45 2.30 0.28 -15.10
N ILE A 46 2.33 -0.52 -14.03
CA ILE A 46 3.30 -0.43 -12.94
C ILE A 46 4.72 -0.69 -13.47
N GLN A 47 4.90 -1.76 -14.26
CA GLN A 47 6.19 -2.08 -14.87
C GLN A 47 6.68 -0.96 -15.80
N ALA A 48 5.77 -0.33 -16.55
CA ALA A 48 6.12 0.79 -17.42
C ALA A 48 6.63 2.00 -16.62
N VAL A 49 5.99 2.35 -15.49
CA VAL A 49 6.45 3.43 -14.61
C VAL A 49 7.81 3.12 -14.01
N LEU A 50 8.00 1.90 -13.47
CA LEU A 50 9.28 1.49 -12.90
C LEU A 50 10.41 1.50 -13.92
N ARG A 51 10.14 1.08 -15.16
CA ARG A 51 11.11 1.13 -16.26
C ARG A 51 11.49 2.56 -16.61
N LYS A 52 10.50 3.45 -16.79
CA LYS A 52 10.75 4.88 -17.06
C LYS A 52 11.56 5.53 -15.94
N TYR A 53 11.28 5.19 -14.68
CA TYR A 53 12.08 5.64 -13.54
C TYR A 53 13.52 5.13 -13.62
N ALA A 54 13.72 3.83 -13.85
CA ALA A 54 15.05 3.24 -13.98
C ALA A 54 15.88 3.80 -15.16
N GLN A 55 15.20 4.23 -16.23
CA GLN A 55 15.81 4.87 -17.40
C GLN A 55 16.07 6.37 -17.22
N GLY A 56 15.54 6.98 -16.16
CA GLY A 56 15.68 8.42 -15.89
C GLY A 56 14.63 9.30 -16.55
N ASP A 57 13.66 8.73 -17.27
CA ASP A 57 12.54 9.46 -17.90
C ASP A 57 11.60 10.07 -16.87
N ILE A 58 11.47 9.42 -15.71
CA ILE A 58 10.86 9.99 -14.52
C ILE A 58 11.97 10.38 -13.56
N ASN A 59 12.10 11.68 -13.28
CA ASN A 59 13.07 12.17 -12.32
C ASN A 59 12.74 11.68 -10.90
N LYS A 60 13.77 11.31 -10.14
CA LYS A 60 13.69 10.90 -8.74
C LYS A 60 12.81 11.79 -7.87
N THR A 61 12.90 13.11 -7.99
CA THR A 61 12.09 14.03 -7.18
C THR A 61 10.60 13.90 -7.48
N ILE A 62 10.23 13.67 -8.75
CA ILE A 62 8.83 13.48 -9.16
C ILE A 62 8.31 12.13 -8.65
N PHE A 63 9.09 11.06 -8.83
CA PHE A 63 8.72 9.73 -8.35
C PHE A 63 8.56 9.70 -6.83
N GLN A 64 9.51 10.30 -6.11
CA GLN A 64 9.45 10.43 -4.66
C GLN A 64 8.25 11.27 -4.20
N GLY A 65 7.94 12.37 -4.91
CA GLY A 65 6.77 13.19 -4.60
C GLY A 65 5.46 12.42 -4.68
N ALA A 66 5.27 11.63 -5.74
CA ALA A 66 4.09 10.78 -5.90
C ALA A 66 3.98 9.72 -4.81
N PHE A 67 5.10 9.07 -4.46
CA PHE A 67 5.14 8.07 -3.40
C PHE A 67 4.79 8.68 -2.03
N ASN A 68 5.38 9.83 -1.70
CA ASN A 68 5.09 10.55 -0.46
C ASN A 68 3.60 10.89 -0.36
N GLU A 69 3.01 11.44 -1.42
CA GLU A 69 1.58 11.79 -1.45
C GLU A 69 0.71 10.56 -1.16
N MET A 70 0.96 9.43 -1.84
CA MET A 70 0.25 8.17 -1.58
C MET A 70 0.38 7.73 -0.11
N THR A 71 1.60 7.72 0.43
CA THR A 71 1.82 7.32 1.82
C THR A 71 1.21 8.27 2.83
N ASP A 72 1.16 9.58 2.54
CA ASP A 72 0.59 10.59 3.42
C ASP A 72 -0.93 10.42 3.55
N HIS A 73 -1.66 10.16 2.44
CA HIS A 73 -3.10 9.86 2.50
C HIS A 73 -3.38 8.57 3.27
N LEU A 74 -2.58 7.52 3.06
CA LEU A 74 -2.69 6.27 3.82
C LEU A 74 -2.45 6.53 5.31
N GLN A 75 -1.40 7.26 5.65
CA GLN A 75 -1.01 7.59 7.01
C GLN A 75 -2.09 8.41 7.73
N GLU A 76 -2.69 9.39 7.05
CA GLU A 76 -3.80 10.18 7.57
C GLU A 76 -5.05 9.32 7.81
N LYS A 77 -5.39 8.44 6.86
CA LYS A 77 -6.53 7.52 7.00
C LYS A 77 -6.36 6.60 8.20
N LEU A 78 -5.19 5.99 8.38
CA LEU A 78 -4.90 5.10 9.51
C LEU A 78 -5.03 5.85 10.85
N ARG A 79 -4.43 7.04 10.98
CA ARG A 79 -4.55 7.84 12.23
C ARG A 79 -6.00 8.15 12.60
N LYS A 80 -6.84 8.46 11.61
CA LYS A 80 -8.27 8.75 11.83
C LYS A 80 -9.07 7.54 12.29
N LEU A 81 -8.65 6.33 11.90
CA LEU A 81 -9.31 5.08 12.25
C LEU A 81 -8.92 4.54 13.63
N ASP A 82 -7.88 5.10 14.26
CA ASP A 82 -7.36 4.67 15.56
C ASP A 82 -7.25 5.82 16.57
N PRO A 83 -8.36 6.49 16.93
CA PRO A 83 -8.34 7.61 17.86
C PRO A 83 -7.85 7.23 19.26
N ASP A 84 -8.09 5.98 19.66
CA ASP A 84 -7.72 5.44 20.98
C ASP A 84 -6.29 4.87 21.04
N GLN A 85 -5.55 4.95 19.93
CA GLN A 85 -4.15 4.50 19.83
C GLN A 85 -3.93 3.01 20.16
N HIS A 86 -4.88 2.15 19.76
CA HIS A 86 -4.70 0.70 19.86
C HIS A 86 -3.59 0.17 18.94
N TYR A 87 -3.26 0.94 17.89
CA TYR A 87 -2.20 0.65 16.93
C TYR A 87 -1.14 1.77 16.92
N PRO A 88 -0.30 1.91 17.96
CA PRO A 88 0.59 3.05 18.17
C PRO A 88 1.45 3.42 16.96
N LEU A 89 1.95 2.45 16.19
CA LEU A 89 2.80 2.74 15.03
C LEU A 89 2.05 3.45 13.90
N VAL A 90 0.72 3.35 13.85
CA VAL A 90 -0.08 4.15 12.90
C VAL A 90 -0.07 5.64 13.24
N HIS A 91 0.41 6.04 14.41
CA HIS A 91 0.58 7.47 14.74
C HIS A 91 1.98 7.98 14.38
N GLN A 92 2.88 7.10 13.93
CA GLN A 92 4.25 7.42 13.56
C GLN A 92 4.46 7.37 12.03
N PRO A 93 5.50 8.01 11.48
CA PRO A 93 5.78 7.98 10.04
C PRO A 93 5.95 6.57 9.44
N ILE A 94 6.27 5.57 10.27
CA ILE A 94 6.52 4.20 9.83
C ILE A 94 5.23 3.39 9.60
N GLY A 95 4.09 3.81 10.15
CA GLY A 95 2.84 3.03 10.13
C GLY A 95 2.36 2.70 8.71
N ALA A 96 2.22 3.71 7.85
CA ALA A 96 1.90 3.51 6.44
C ALA A 96 2.99 2.71 5.70
N SER A 97 4.26 2.94 6.04
CA SER A 97 5.40 2.26 5.41
C SER A 97 5.42 0.75 5.68
N ILE A 98 4.96 0.30 6.86
CA ILE A 98 4.83 -1.13 7.18
C ILE A 98 3.84 -1.82 6.24
N LEU A 99 2.68 -1.19 6.00
CA LEU A 99 1.65 -1.73 5.10
C LEU A 99 2.17 -1.79 3.66
N VAL A 100 2.72 -0.68 3.16
CA VAL A 100 3.21 -0.57 1.79
C VAL A 100 4.35 -1.56 1.54
N SER A 101 5.32 -1.66 2.46
CA SER A 101 6.45 -2.60 2.31
C SER A 101 5.99 -4.06 2.25
N CYS A 102 4.94 -4.42 3.01
CA CYS A 102 4.36 -5.75 2.95
C CYS A 102 3.70 -6.02 1.60
N VAL A 103 2.90 -5.08 1.10
CA VAL A 103 2.26 -5.20 -0.22
C VAL A 103 3.34 -5.30 -1.31
N ASP A 104 4.28 -4.36 -1.34
CA ASP A 104 5.37 -4.34 -2.33
C ASP A 104 6.14 -5.67 -2.34
N GLY A 105 6.50 -6.21 -1.17
CA GLY A 105 7.21 -7.48 -1.05
C GLY A 105 6.41 -8.69 -1.55
N MET A 106 5.10 -8.72 -1.31
CA MET A 106 4.23 -9.80 -1.82
C MET A 106 3.98 -9.66 -3.32
N ILE A 107 3.82 -8.44 -3.81
CA ILE A 107 3.64 -8.15 -5.24
C ILE A 107 4.88 -8.56 -6.05
N ILE A 108 6.09 -8.32 -5.55
CA ILE A 108 7.32 -8.81 -6.20
C ILE A 108 7.35 -10.35 -6.26
N GLN A 109 6.87 -11.03 -5.23
CA GLN A 109 6.77 -12.50 -5.23
C GLN A 109 5.73 -12.98 -6.25
N TYR A 110 4.61 -12.28 -6.37
CA TYR A 110 3.65 -12.51 -7.45
C TYR A 110 4.28 -12.31 -8.84
N PHE A 111 5.06 -11.23 -9.04
CA PHE A 111 5.75 -10.96 -10.32
C PHE A 111 6.76 -12.04 -10.70
N THR A 112 7.32 -12.73 -9.71
CA THR A 112 8.29 -13.82 -9.92
C THR A 112 7.63 -15.19 -9.97
N ASN A 113 6.28 -15.26 -10.03
CA ASN A 113 5.46 -16.47 -10.02
C ASN A 113 5.69 -17.38 -8.80
N VAL A 114 6.12 -16.81 -7.66
CA VAL A 114 6.21 -17.53 -6.39
C VAL A 114 4.81 -17.76 -5.82
N TYR A 115 3.93 -16.77 -5.97
CA TYR A 115 2.52 -16.83 -5.58
C TYR A 115 1.62 -16.40 -6.73
N SER A 116 0.42 -16.98 -6.80
CA SER A 116 -0.69 -16.52 -7.63
C SER A 116 -1.52 -15.46 -6.91
N ILE A 117 -2.46 -14.82 -7.62
CA ILE A 117 -3.40 -13.88 -7.01
C ILE A 117 -4.35 -14.61 -6.04
N GLU A 118 -4.70 -15.85 -6.36
CA GLU A 118 -5.50 -16.73 -5.51
C GLU A 118 -4.77 -17.02 -4.19
N ASP A 119 -3.47 -17.34 -4.24
CA ASP A 119 -2.66 -17.56 -3.04
C ASP A 119 -2.61 -16.32 -2.15
N LEU A 120 -2.44 -15.13 -2.73
CA LEU A 120 -2.43 -13.86 -1.98
C LEU A 120 -3.78 -13.60 -1.30
N ASN A 121 -4.88 -13.88 -1.99
CA ASN A 121 -6.23 -13.75 -1.45
C ASN A 121 -6.48 -14.73 -0.30
N GLU A 122 -6.01 -15.99 -0.41
CA GLU A 122 -6.12 -16.99 0.64
C GLU A 122 -5.25 -16.66 1.86
N MET A 123 -4.07 -16.07 1.65
CA MET A 123 -3.15 -15.66 2.71
C MET A 123 -3.55 -14.34 3.39
N THR A 124 -4.47 -13.56 2.81
CA THR A 124 -4.85 -12.24 3.30
C THR A 124 -5.25 -12.22 4.79
N PRO A 125 -6.04 -13.17 5.33
CA PRO A 125 -6.35 -13.20 6.76
C PRO A 125 -5.11 -13.34 7.66
N GLN A 126 -4.10 -14.11 7.23
CA GLN A 126 -2.85 -14.28 7.97
C GLN A 126 -1.97 -13.03 7.86
N ILE A 127 -1.84 -12.47 6.65
CA ILE A 127 -1.08 -11.23 6.40
C ILE A 127 -1.67 -10.07 7.21
N LYS A 128 -3.00 -9.93 7.21
CA LYS A 128 -3.73 -8.97 8.04
C LYS A 128 -3.34 -9.11 9.51
N ARG A 129 -3.39 -10.32 10.07
CA ARG A 129 -3.04 -10.55 11.48
C ARG A 129 -1.60 -10.16 11.78
N MET A 130 -0.67 -10.50 10.90
CA MET A 130 0.74 -10.12 11.02
C MET A 130 0.90 -8.59 11.03
N LEU A 131 0.27 -7.88 10.10
CA LEU A 131 0.31 -6.43 10.01
C LEU A 131 -0.29 -5.74 11.23
N LEU A 132 -1.46 -6.18 11.68
CA LEU A 132 -2.10 -5.63 12.88
C LEU A 132 -1.23 -5.81 14.12
N ASN A 133 -0.58 -6.97 14.28
CA ASN A 133 0.37 -7.21 15.37
C ASN A 133 1.59 -6.27 15.27
N ALA A 134 2.13 -6.09 14.06
CA ALA A 134 3.24 -5.16 13.85
C ALA A 134 2.84 -3.73 14.24
N LEU A 135 1.69 -3.26 13.74
CA LEU A 135 1.16 -1.92 14.04
C LEU A 135 0.84 -1.69 15.51
N GLY A 136 0.46 -2.75 16.23
CA GLY A 136 0.18 -2.74 17.67
C GLY A 136 1.42 -2.76 18.57
N THR A 137 2.63 -2.84 18.00
CA THR A 137 3.86 -2.90 18.79
C THR A 137 4.23 -1.51 19.31
N ASN A 138 4.40 -1.36 20.63
CA ASN A 138 4.94 -0.13 21.21
C ASN A 138 6.44 -0.01 20.88
N GLU A 139 6.89 1.19 20.50
CA GLU A 139 8.32 1.52 20.61
C GLU A 139 8.72 1.38 22.08
N ARG A 140 9.73 0.55 22.35
CA ARG A 140 10.34 0.42 23.67
C ARG A 140 11.29 1.58 23.95
#